data_AF-A0AAW0IYM0-F1
#
_entry.id   AF-A0AAW0IYM0-F1
#
_cell.length_a   1.000
_cell.length_b   1.000
_cell.length_c   1.000
_cell.angle_alpha   90.00
_cell.angle_beta   90.00
_cell.angle_gamma   90.00
#
_symmetry.space_group_name_H-M   'P 1'
#
loop_
_entity.id
_entity.type
_entity.pdbx_description
1 polymer ?
#
loop_
_entity_poly.entity_id
_entity_poly.type
_entity_poly.pdbx_seq_one_letter_code
_entity_poly.pdbx_strand_id
1 'polypeptide(L)'
;MLRFLANLESIVQAQREHLAPQRGTNMLMSLPLVLPSVRQDFDVPTSHLIGAHGYCTQELVNLLLTGRAVSNVFNDVVELDSGDGNTTLLRGIEARSDIGFLSLFEHYNVCQVGCFLKTPRFPIWVVCSESHFSVLFSLQPELLSDWRAERLFDLYYYDGLANQQEEIRLTVDTTKSTPEDNCRDLVPPLELCIRTK
;
A
#
# COMPACT_ATOMS: atom_id res chain seq x y z
N MET A 1 -13.89 5.56 4.63
CA MET A 1 -13.22 4.52 5.44
C MET A 1 -14.00 3.20 5.46
N LEU A 2 -15.16 3.07 6.11
CA LEU A 2 -15.89 1.79 6.18
C LEU A 2 -16.23 1.18 4.80
N ARG A 3 -16.72 2.00 3.85
CA ARG A 3 -16.99 1.53 2.48
C ARG A 3 -15.72 1.09 1.76
N PHE A 4 -14.63 1.85 1.91
CA PHE A 4 -13.32 1.51 1.34
C PHE A 4 -12.83 0.14 1.84
N LEU A 5 -12.95 -0.13 3.14
CA LEU A 5 -12.55 -1.40 3.74
C LEU A 5 -13.41 -2.58 3.25
N ALA A 6 -14.73 -2.42 3.19
CA ALA A 6 -15.63 -3.46 2.67
C ALA A 6 -15.33 -3.82 1.20
N ASN A 7 -14.97 -2.82 0.40
CA ASN A 7 -14.60 -3.02 -1.00
C ASN A 7 -13.23 -3.70 -1.13
N LEU A 8 -12.24 -3.28 -0.33
CA LEU A 8 -10.93 -3.94 -0.29
C LEU A 8 -11.08 -5.42 0.10
N GLU A 9 -11.89 -5.73 1.11
CA GLU A 9 -12.20 -7.11 1.51
C GLU A 9 -12.81 -7.92 0.34
N SER A 10 -13.75 -7.33 -0.39
CA SER A 10 -14.39 -7.97 -1.54
C SER A 10 -13.39 -8.25 -2.68
N ILE A 11 -12.51 -7.29 -3.00
CA ILE A 11 -11.46 -7.44 -4.02
C ILE A 11 -10.48 -8.54 -3.60
N VAL A 12 -10.04 -8.54 -2.34
CA VAL A 12 -9.13 -9.55 -1.80
C VAL A 12 -9.76 -10.93 -1.86
N GLN A 13 -11.04 -11.05 -1.50
CA GLN A 13 -11.75 -12.32 -1.56
C GLN A 13 -11.88 -12.85 -3.00
N ALA A 14 -12.26 -11.99 -3.94
CA ALA A 14 -12.35 -12.36 -5.35
C ALA A 14 -10.98 -12.79 -5.93
N GLN A 15 -9.92 -12.06 -5.59
CA GLN A 15 -8.55 -12.42 -5.99
C GLN A 15 -8.09 -13.74 -5.38
N ARG A 16 -8.44 -14.03 -4.13
CA ARG A 16 -8.13 -15.31 -3.48
C ARG A 16 -8.82 -16.47 -4.19
N GLU A 17 -10.10 -16.31 -4.53
CA GLU A 17 -10.86 -17.32 -5.27
C GLU A 17 -10.28 -17.56 -6.68
N HIS A 18 -9.83 -16.49 -7.34
CA HIS A 18 -9.21 -16.58 -8.67
C HIS A 18 -7.80 -17.19 -8.63
N LEU A 19 -6.97 -16.81 -7.66
CA LEU A 19 -5.54 -17.14 -7.60
C LEU A 19 -5.22 -18.40 -6.78
N ALA A 20 -6.13 -18.83 -5.90
CA ALA A 20 -5.90 -19.99 -5.02
C ALA A 20 -7.17 -20.86 -4.81
N PRO A 21 -7.76 -21.45 -5.86
CA PRO A 21 -8.98 -22.26 -5.74
C PRO A 21 -8.84 -23.56 -4.92
N GLN A 22 -7.64 -23.94 -4.46
CA GLN A 22 -7.40 -25.24 -3.81
C GLN A 22 -6.61 -25.24 -2.49
N ARG A 23 -6.55 -24.15 -1.72
CA ARG A 23 -6.02 -24.23 -0.35
C ARG A 23 -6.97 -23.61 0.65
N GLY A 24 -7.71 -24.49 1.32
CA GLY A 24 -8.55 -24.20 2.48
C GLY A 24 -7.72 -23.74 3.68
N THR A 25 -7.15 -22.55 3.59
CA THR A 25 -6.66 -21.81 4.74
C THR A 25 -7.73 -20.78 5.06
N ASN A 26 -8.61 -21.15 5.98
CA ASN A 26 -9.48 -20.20 6.67
C ASN A 26 -8.59 -19.25 7.47
N MET A 27 -8.06 -18.22 6.81
CA MET A 27 -7.73 -16.97 7.46
C MET A 27 -8.81 -16.01 6.98
N LEU A 28 -9.94 -16.06 7.70
CA LEU A 28 -10.82 -14.91 7.80
C LEU A 28 -9.90 -13.68 7.87
N MET A 29 -10.25 -12.62 7.15
CA MET A 29 -9.90 -11.27 7.58
C MET A 29 -10.55 -11.06 8.96
N SER A 30 -10.14 -11.82 9.97
CA SER A 30 -10.08 -11.27 11.30
C SER A 30 -9.04 -10.18 11.11
N LEU A 31 -9.51 -8.96 10.81
CA LEU A 31 -8.96 -7.77 11.45
C LEU A 31 -8.51 -8.27 12.80
N PRO A 32 -7.21 -8.50 13.02
CA PRO A 32 -6.80 -8.99 14.32
C PRO A 32 -7.31 -7.89 15.23
N LEU A 33 -8.32 -8.22 16.06
CA LEU A 33 -8.67 -7.40 17.19
C LEU A 33 -7.50 -7.59 18.18
N VAL A 34 -6.30 -7.20 17.74
CA VAL A 34 -5.04 -7.24 18.47
C VAL A 34 -5.15 -6.02 19.37
N LEU A 35 -5.83 -6.27 20.49
CA LEU A 35 -5.89 -5.41 21.65
C LEU A 35 -4.81 -5.73 22.72
N PRO A 36 -3.61 -6.29 22.43
CA PRO A 36 -2.41 -5.91 23.17
C PRO A 36 -1.92 -4.55 22.67
N SER A 37 -1.43 -3.72 23.59
CA SER A 37 -1.10 -2.29 23.46
C SER A 37 -0.64 -1.81 22.07
N VAL A 38 -1.57 -1.54 21.15
CA VAL A 38 -1.32 -0.93 19.82
C VAL A 38 -0.40 0.29 19.88
N ARG A 39 -0.48 1.06 20.99
CA ARG A 39 0.39 2.21 21.26
C ARG A 39 1.88 1.87 21.43
N GLN A 40 2.22 0.62 21.73
CA GLN A 40 3.62 0.17 21.81
C GLN A 40 4.26 0.05 20.43
N ASP A 41 3.45 -0.09 19.37
CA ASP A 41 3.97 -0.11 18.01
C ASP A 41 4.41 1.29 17.54
N PHE A 42 3.80 2.37 18.06
CA PHE A 42 4.02 3.75 17.61
C PHE A 42 5.43 4.25 17.94
N ASP A 43 6.12 4.86 16.99
CA ASP A 43 7.42 5.48 17.28
C ASP A 43 7.26 6.72 18.20
N VAL A 44 6.14 7.43 18.06
CA VAL A 44 5.78 8.55 18.93
C VAL A 44 4.62 8.15 19.87
N PRO A 45 4.82 8.07 21.19
CA PRO A 45 3.80 7.60 22.13
C PRO A 45 2.50 8.42 22.16
N THR A 46 2.56 9.67 21.71
CA THR A 46 1.40 10.57 21.61
C THR A 46 0.64 10.44 20.30
N SER A 47 1.08 9.59 19.37
CA SER A 47 0.36 9.30 18.12
C SER A 47 -1.00 8.67 18.38
N HIS A 48 -1.87 8.73 17.38
CA HIS A 48 -3.25 8.25 17.42
C HIS A 48 -3.57 7.50 16.12
N LEU A 49 -4.44 6.48 16.17
CA LEU A 49 -4.88 5.79 14.95
C LEU A 49 -5.71 6.69 14.03
N ILE A 50 -6.51 7.58 14.62
CA ILE A 50 -7.30 8.57 13.91
C ILE A 50 -6.71 9.94 14.23
N GLY A 51 -6.27 10.64 13.19
CA GLY A 51 -5.71 11.98 13.27
C GLY A 51 -6.79 13.06 13.37
N ALA A 52 -6.35 14.31 13.21
CA ALA A 52 -7.26 15.45 13.16
C ALA A 52 -8.32 15.26 12.06
N HIS A 53 -9.53 15.77 12.30
CA HIS A 53 -10.66 15.73 11.35
C HIS A 53 -11.09 14.32 10.88
N GLY A 54 -10.69 13.25 11.60
CA GLY A 54 -11.12 11.89 11.30
C GLY A 54 -10.31 11.18 10.21
N TYR A 55 -9.19 11.76 9.78
CA TYR A 55 -8.30 11.12 8.81
C TYR A 55 -7.57 9.91 9.41
N CYS A 56 -7.37 8.86 8.61
CA CYS A 56 -6.50 7.74 9.00
C CYS A 56 -5.06 8.23 9.15
N THR A 57 -4.39 7.77 10.19
CA THR A 57 -2.92 7.89 10.28
C THR A 57 -2.25 6.71 9.58
N GLN A 58 -0.92 6.82 9.38
CA GLN A 58 -0.14 5.73 8.80
C GLN A 58 -0.19 4.48 9.69
N GLU A 59 -0.21 4.65 11.01
CA GLU A 59 -0.34 3.57 11.98
C GLU A 59 -1.63 2.78 11.78
N LEU A 60 -2.74 3.48 11.52
CA LEU A 60 -4.01 2.80 11.21
C LEU A 60 -3.96 2.08 9.87
N VAL A 61 -3.37 2.69 8.84
CA VAL A 61 -3.22 2.03 7.53
C VAL A 61 -2.38 0.77 7.66
N ASN A 62 -1.23 0.85 8.33
CA ASN A 62 -0.35 -0.28 8.56
C ASN A 62 -0.99 -1.36 9.44
N LEU A 63 -1.77 -0.97 10.45
CA LEU A 63 -2.54 -1.91 11.27
C LEU A 63 -3.51 -2.72 10.42
N LEU A 64 -4.19 -2.09 9.47
CA LEU A 64 -5.14 -2.74 8.58
C LEU A 64 -4.46 -3.64 7.55
N LEU A 65 -3.29 -3.25 7.05
CA LEU A 65 -2.55 -4.01 6.03
C LEU A 65 -1.75 -5.18 6.63
N THR A 66 -1.18 -4.99 7.82
CA THR A 66 -0.13 -5.89 8.37
C THR A 66 -0.48 -6.46 9.75
N GLY A 67 -1.52 -5.96 10.41
CA GLY A 67 -1.86 -6.32 11.78
C GLY A 67 -0.98 -5.65 12.84
N ARG A 68 -0.06 -4.76 12.46
CA ARG A 68 0.82 -3.99 13.36
C ARG A 68 0.71 -2.51 13.06
N ALA A 69 0.63 -1.67 14.10
CA ALA A 69 0.41 -0.24 13.95
C ALA A 69 1.73 0.57 13.94
N VAL A 70 2.74 0.05 13.24
CA VAL A 70 4.03 0.73 13.07
C VAL A 70 3.86 2.01 12.26
N SER A 71 4.68 3.03 12.57
CA SER A 71 4.52 4.37 11.99
C SER A 71 5.08 4.49 10.56
N ASN A 72 5.97 3.59 10.13
CA ASN A 72 6.68 3.71 8.86
C ASN A 72 6.35 2.60 7.86
N VAL A 73 6.67 2.85 6.60
CA VAL A 73 6.38 1.97 5.45
C VAL A 73 7.63 1.34 4.84
N PHE A 74 8.82 1.63 5.37
CA PHE A 74 10.07 0.94 5.00
C PHE A 74 10.16 -0.45 5.63
N ASN A 75 11.15 -1.25 5.24
CA ASN A 75 11.38 -2.57 5.83
C ASN A 75 12.10 -2.49 7.17
N ASP A 76 11.75 -3.40 8.06
CA ASP A 76 12.43 -3.67 9.33
C ASP A 76 12.59 -2.41 10.19
N VAL A 77 13.77 -2.15 10.74
CA VAL A 77 14.05 -1.01 11.61
C VAL A 77 15.12 -0.15 10.95
N VAL A 78 14.92 1.16 10.96
CA VAL A 78 15.92 2.13 10.53
C VAL A 78 16.48 2.83 11.77
N GLU A 79 17.80 2.84 11.90
CA GLU A 79 18.49 3.59 12.94
C GLU A 79 18.84 4.99 12.42
N LEU A 80 18.35 6.02 13.10
CA LEU A 80 18.73 7.40 12.85
C LEU A 80 19.74 7.85 13.90
N ASP A 81 20.94 8.16 13.44
CA ASP A 81 21.94 8.83 14.25
C ASP A 81 21.65 10.34 14.26
N SER A 82 21.40 10.89 15.44
CA SER A 82 21.12 12.33 15.61
C SER A 82 22.39 13.18 15.66
N GLY A 83 23.58 12.56 15.60
CA GLY A 83 24.88 13.23 15.60
C GLY A 83 25.32 13.77 16.97
N ASP A 84 24.46 13.66 17.99
CA ASP A 84 24.74 13.98 19.39
C ASP A 84 25.10 12.74 20.23
N GLY A 85 25.30 11.59 19.56
CA GLY A 85 25.54 10.29 20.19
C GLY A 85 24.26 9.56 20.61
N ASN A 86 23.08 10.09 20.30
CA ASN A 86 21.80 9.44 20.53
C ASN A 86 21.26 8.81 19.23
N THR A 87 20.83 7.56 19.33
CA THR A 87 20.25 6.81 18.21
C THR A 87 18.75 6.67 18.41
N THR A 88 17.97 7.10 17.40
CA THR A 88 16.53 6.88 17.37
C THR A 88 16.22 5.70 16.46
N LEU A 89 15.53 4.68 16.99
CA LEU A 89 15.07 3.54 16.22
C LEU A 89 13.68 3.83 15.67
N LEU A 90 13.53 3.80 14.34
CA LEU A 90 12.25 3.92 13.66
C LEU A 90 11.78 2.55 13.19
N ARG A 91 10.56 2.16 13.57
CA ARG A 91 9.99 0.85 13.22
C ARG A 91 9.21 0.91 11.91
N GLY A 92 9.57 0.03 10.98
CA GLY A 92 8.89 -0.23 9.72
C GLY A 92 8.19 -1.59 9.72
N ILE A 93 7.94 -2.10 8.53
CA ILE A 93 7.23 -3.36 8.28
C ILE A 93 8.19 -4.54 8.50
N GLU A 94 7.79 -5.53 9.31
CA GLU A 94 8.66 -6.65 9.70
C GLU A 94 8.60 -7.86 8.73
N ALA A 95 7.60 -7.91 7.84
CA ALA A 95 7.42 -9.03 6.91
C ALA A 95 6.60 -8.65 5.68
N ARG A 96 6.78 -9.42 4.60
CA ARG A 96 6.00 -9.28 3.35
C ARG A 96 4.50 -9.40 3.61
N SER A 97 3.76 -8.35 3.28
CA SER A 97 2.32 -8.23 3.47
C SER A 97 1.52 -8.97 2.39
N ASP A 98 0.29 -9.37 2.71
CA ASP A 98 -0.66 -9.93 1.74
C ASP A 98 -1.12 -8.87 0.73
N ILE A 99 -1.33 -7.64 1.21
CA ILE A 99 -1.76 -6.47 0.43
C ILE A 99 -0.65 -5.42 0.48
N GLY A 100 -0.33 -4.86 -0.69
CA GLY A 100 0.72 -3.87 -0.84
C GLY A 100 0.26 -2.46 -0.52
N PHE A 101 1.22 -1.55 -0.51
CA PHE A 101 1.00 -0.13 -0.34
C PHE A 101 1.86 0.65 -1.33
N LEU A 102 1.28 1.67 -1.94
CA LEU A 102 2.00 2.66 -2.76
C LEU A 102 1.62 4.04 -2.27
N SER A 103 2.56 4.98 -2.32
CA SER A 103 2.37 6.31 -1.78
C SER A 103 2.93 7.37 -2.71
N LEU A 104 2.13 8.39 -3.03
CA LEU A 104 2.60 9.56 -3.77
C LEU A 104 3.75 10.26 -3.05
N PHE A 105 3.76 10.19 -1.72
CA PHE A 105 4.81 10.77 -0.88
C PHE A 105 6.18 10.11 -1.14
N GLU A 106 6.22 8.88 -1.66
CA GLU A 106 7.48 8.27 -2.10
C GLU A 106 8.03 8.94 -3.35
N HIS A 107 7.18 9.27 -4.32
CA HIS A 107 7.59 10.02 -5.50
C HIS A 107 8.21 11.37 -5.14
N TYR A 108 7.67 12.02 -4.11
CA TYR A 108 8.21 13.27 -3.57
C TYR A 108 9.40 13.11 -2.62
N ASN A 109 9.94 11.89 -2.45
CA ASN A 109 11.03 11.56 -1.52
C ASN A 109 10.73 11.95 -0.05
N VAL A 110 9.45 11.96 0.34
CA VAL A 110 9.02 12.23 1.73
C VAL A 110 9.09 10.95 2.57
N CYS A 111 8.85 9.78 1.97
CA CYS A 111 9.05 8.49 2.60
C CYS A 111 9.63 7.48 1.60
N GLN A 112 10.12 6.35 2.09
CA GLN A 112 10.55 5.22 1.27
C GLN A 112 9.66 4.02 1.57
N VAL A 113 8.95 3.51 0.56
CA VAL A 113 8.12 2.31 0.73
C VAL A 113 9.00 1.08 0.54
N GLY A 114 8.97 0.19 1.52
CA GLY A 114 9.78 -1.03 1.53
C GLY A 114 9.25 -2.12 0.60
N CYS A 115 10.10 -3.06 0.22
CA CYS A 115 9.70 -4.17 -0.66
C CYS A 115 8.65 -5.11 -0.04
N PHE A 116 8.52 -5.12 1.28
CA PHE A 116 7.46 -5.86 1.97
C PHE A 116 6.04 -5.34 1.66
N LEU A 117 5.94 -4.09 1.21
CA LEU A 117 4.69 -3.47 0.74
C LEU A 117 4.67 -3.27 -0.78
N LYS A 118 5.79 -3.05 -1.46
CA LYS A 118 5.82 -2.92 -2.93
C LYS A 118 5.58 -4.23 -3.66
N THR A 119 6.05 -5.33 -3.10
CA THR A 119 5.94 -6.67 -3.69
C THR A 119 5.08 -7.56 -2.77
N PRO A 120 3.77 -7.28 -2.61
CA PRO A 120 2.88 -8.05 -1.72
C PRO A 120 2.68 -9.50 -2.19
N ARG A 121 2.00 -10.34 -1.39
CA ARG A 121 1.71 -11.74 -1.79
C ARG A 121 0.64 -11.85 -2.87
N PHE A 122 -0.36 -10.98 -2.83
CA PHE A 122 -1.37 -10.84 -3.88
C PHE A 122 -1.13 -9.55 -4.64
N PRO A 123 -1.35 -9.49 -5.96
CA PRO A 123 -1.12 -8.30 -6.78
C PRO A 123 -2.21 -7.25 -6.53
N ILE A 124 -2.30 -6.76 -5.29
CA ILE A 124 -3.28 -5.80 -4.78
C ILE A 124 -2.49 -4.77 -3.98
N TRP A 125 -2.71 -3.49 -4.25
CA TRP A 125 -2.07 -2.37 -3.58
C TRP A 125 -3.12 -1.36 -3.14
N VAL A 126 -3.06 -0.95 -1.88
CA VAL A 126 -3.69 0.29 -1.44
C VAL A 126 -2.79 1.44 -1.88
N VAL A 127 -3.36 2.43 -2.57
CA VAL A 127 -2.64 3.61 -3.04
C VAL A 127 -3.03 4.80 -2.19
N CYS A 128 -2.05 5.48 -1.60
CA CYS A 128 -2.21 6.77 -0.95
C CYS A 128 -1.77 7.87 -1.94
N SER A 129 -2.74 8.55 -2.53
CA SER A 129 -2.49 9.69 -3.42
C SER A 129 -3.09 10.94 -2.76
N GLU A 130 -2.23 11.79 -2.21
CA GLU A 130 -2.60 12.99 -1.45
C GLU A 130 -3.50 12.68 -0.24
N SER A 131 -4.78 13.05 -0.31
CA SER A 131 -5.77 12.85 0.77
C SER A 131 -6.68 11.65 0.53
N HIS A 132 -6.48 10.92 -0.57
CA HIS A 132 -7.39 9.88 -1.03
C HIS A 132 -6.70 8.52 -1.09
N PHE A 133 -7.42 7.50 -0.59
CA PHE A 133 -7.00 6.11 -0.69
C PHE A 133 -7.83 5.40 -1.75
N SER A 134 -7.14 4.72 -2.67
CA SER A 134 -7.72 3.88 -3.71
C SER A 134 -7.06 2.50 -3.70
N VAL A 135 -7.56 1.59 -4.54
CA VAL A 135 -7.04 0.23 -4.69
C VAL A 135 -6.65 0.02 -6.15
N LEU A 136 -5.44 -0.50 -6.35
CA LEU A 136 -4.99 -1.06 -7.62
C LEU A 136 -4.85 -2.57 -7.46
N PHE A 137 -5.27 -3.35 -8.44
CA PHE A 137 -4.99 -4.78 -8.46
C PHE A 137 -4.74 -5.29 -9.87
N SER A 138 -4.03 -6.41 -10.01
CA SER A 138 -3.89 -7.12 -11.27
C SER A 138 -4.51 -8.50 -11.16
N LEU A 139 -4.99 -9.05 -12.28
CA LEU A 139 -5.42 -10.44 -12.37
C LEU A 139 -4.24 -11.40 -12.64
N GLN A 140 -3.05 -10.85 -12.93
CA GLN A 140 -1.86 -11.61 -13.31
C GLN A 140 -0.91 -11.73 -12.10
N PRO A 141 -0.86 -12.88 -11.40
CA PRO A 141 0.06 -13.06 -10.27
C PRO A 141 1.53 -13.07 -10.69
N GLU A 142 1.83 -13.35 -11.97
CA GLU A 142 3.18 -13.31 -12.53
C GLU A 142 3.80 -11.91 -12.41
N LEU A 143 2.98 -10.85 -12.31
CA LEU A 143 3.41 -9.47 -12.08
C LEU A 143 4.27 -9.29 -10.81
N LEU A 144 4.22 -10.24 -9.87
CA LEU A 144 5.00 -10.20 -8.62
C LEU A 144 6.29 -11.03 -8.66
N SER A 145 6.55 -11.76 -9.74
CA SER A 145 7.64 -12.75 -9.80
C SER A 145 8.37 -12.85 -11.14
N ASP A 146 7.78 -12.34 -12.23
CA ASP A 146 8.37 -12.33 -13.57
C ASP A 146 8.60 -10.89 -14.04
N TRP A 147 9.87 -10.51 -14.15
CA TRP A 147 10.31 -9.23 -14.69
C TRP A 147 9.80 -8.97 -16.12
N ARG A 148 9.42 -10.00 -16.88
CA ARG A 148 8.81 -9.84 -18.21
C ARG A 148 7.37 -9.37 -18.11
N ALA A 149 6.62 -9.85 -17.11
CA ALA A 149 5.26 -9.41 -16.85
C ALA A 149 5.22 -7.94 -16.39
N GLU A 150 6.28 -7.46 -15.74
CA GLU A 150 6.43 -6.05 -15.33
C GLU A 150 6.65 -5.07 -16.48
N ARG A 151 6.84 -5.55 -17.73
CA ARG A 151 7.02 -4.67 -18.90
C ARG A 151 5.73 -4.04 -19.41
N LEU A 152 4.68 -4.84 -19.49
CA LEU A 152 3.38 -4.43 -20.01
C LEU A 152 2.29 -5.26 -19.33
N PHE A 153 1.47 -4.62 -18.50
CA PHE A 153 0.45 -5.29 -17.71
C PHE A 153 -0.77 -4.41 -17.47
N ASP A 154 -1.90 -5.05 -17.16
CA ASP A 154 -3.13 -4.36 -16.79
C ASP A 154 -3.25 -4.27 -15.26
N LEU A 155 -3.64 -3.08 -14.79
CA LEU A 155 -4.11 -2.80 -13.44
C LEU A 155 -5.56 -2.37 -13.48
N TYR A 156 -6.31 -2.78 -12.46
CA TYR A 156 -7.69 -2.40 -12.25
C TYR A 156 -7.75 -1.42 -11.09
N TYR A 157 -8.45 -0.31 -11.30
CA TYR A 157 -8.51 0.82 -10.38
C TYR A 157 -9.90 0.93 -9.73
N TYR A 158 -9.89 1.13 -8.41
CA TYR A 158 -11.09 1.32 -7.61
C TYR A 158 -10.88 2.40 -6.56
N ASP A 159 -11.67 3.48 -6.59
CA ASP A 159 -11.54 4.62 -5.67
C ASP A 159 -12.61 4.64 -4.55
N GLY A 160 -13.61 3.76 -4.64
CA GLY A 160 -14.72 3.69 -3.69
C GLY A 160 -15.61 4.94 -3.66
N LEU A 161 -15.44 5.86 -4.63
CA LEU A 161 -16.27 7.04 -4.81
C LEU A 161 -17.36 6.77 -5.85
N ALA A 162 -18.41 7.59 -5.81
CA ALA A 162 -19.49 7.67 -6.81
C ALA A 162 -20.20 6.35 -7.21
N ASN A 163 -20.04 5.26 -6.43
CA ASN A 163 -20.59 3.95 -6.77
C ASN A 163 -20.18 3.50 -8.19
N GLN A 164 -18.86 3.54 -8.45
CA GLN A 164 -18.23 3.15 -9.72
C GLN A 164 -18.98 1.98 -10.39
N GLN A 165 -19.63 2.28 -11.51
CA GLN A 165 -20.52 1.34 -12.20
C GLN A 165 -19.76 0.44 -13.20
N GLU A 166 -18.61 0.92 -13.68
CA GLU A 166 -17.79 0.27 -14.68
C GLU A 166 -16.37 0.01 -14.17
N GLU A 167 -15.79 -1.07 -14.66
CA GLU A 167 -14.41 -1.44 -14.38
C GLU A 167 -13.44 -0.44 -15.04
N ILE A 168 -12.54 0.15 -14.24
CA ILE A 168 -11.49 1.02 -14.76
C ILE A 168 -10.23 0.17 -14.91
N ARG A 169 -9.81 -0.06 -16.16
CA ARG A 169 -8.59 -0.78 -16.51
C ARG A 169 -7.52 0.17 -17.04
N LEU A 170 -6.36 0.12 -16.43
CA LEU A 170 -5.16 0.88 -16.75
C LEU A 170 -4.11 -0.07 -17.34
N THR A 171 -3.64 0.19 -18.56
CA THR A 171 -2.52 -0.57 -19.14
C THR A 171 -1.22 0.18 -18.86
N VAL A 172 -0.33 -0.46 -18.11
CA VAL A 172 0.97 0.09 -17.71
C VAL A 172 2.05 -0.47 -18.62
N ASP A 173 2.83 0.41 -19.25
CA ASP A 173 3.94 0.08 -20.13
C ASP A 173 5.23 0.73 -19.59
N THR A 174 6.09 -0.07 -18.96
CA THR A 174 7.32 0.40 -18.32
C THR A 174 8.48 0.56 -19.32
N THR A 175 8.29 0.19 -20.59
CA THR A 175 9.32 0.28 -21.62
C THR A 175 9.42 1.65 -22.28
N LYS A 176 8.38 2.49 -22.11
CA LYS A 176 8.33 3.84 -22.68
C LYS A 176 9.12 4.81 -21.79
N SER A 177 10.13 5.44 -22.38
CA SER A 177 10.84 6.56 -21.74
C SER A 177 9.91 7.77 -21.62
N THR A 178 9.98 8.46 -20.48
CA THR A 178 9.23 9.70 -20.26
C THR A 178 9.61 10.77 -21.28
N PRO A 179 8.67 11.62 -21.72
CA PRO A 179 9.04 12.88 -22.39
C PRO A 179 9.95 13.67 -21.44
N GLU A 180 11.11 14.10 -21.93
CA GLU A 180 12.02 14.97 -21.17
C GLU A 180 11.29 16.25 -20.75
N ASP A 181 11.15 16.42 -19.43
CA ASP A 181 10.99 17.62 -18.57
C ASP A 181 10.13 18.84 -18.99
N ASN A 182 9.60 18.90 -20.21
CA ASN A 182 8.88 20.06 -20.73
C ASN A 182 7.39 20.08 -20.34
N CYS A 183 6.92 19.06 -19.61
CA CYS A 183 5.52 18.97 -19.19
C CYS A 183 5.34 18.21 -17.87
N ARG A 184 6.05 18.62 -16.81
CA ARG A 184 5.79 18.10 -15.45
C ARG A 184 4.35 18.31 -14.98
N ASP A 185 3.65 19.30 -15.55
CA ASP A 185 2.33 19.74 -15.09
C ASP A 185 1.15 18.86 -15.54
N LEU A 186 1.37 17.81 -16.35
CA LEU A 186 0.27 16.99 -16.89
C LEU A 186 0.30 15.50 -16.48
N VAL A 187 1.24 15.06 -15.65
CA VAL A 187 1.28 13.65 -15.23
C VAL A 187 0.28 13.42 -14.10
N PRO A 188 -0.69 12.51 -14.23
CA PRO A 188 -1.66 12.21 -13.17
C PRO A 188 -0.95 11.72 -11.89
N PRO A 189 -1.35 12.16 -10.69
CA PRO A 189 -0.74 11.71 -9.43
C PRO A 189 -0.73 10.18 -9.25
N LEU A 190 -1.76 9.49 -9.74
CA LEU A 190 -1.83 8.03 -9.72
C LEU A 190 -0.70 7.39 -10.54
N GLU A 191 -0.35 7.98 -11.69
CA GLU A 191 0.75 7.49 -12.52
C GLU A 191 2.09 7.67 -11.80
N LEU A 192 2.27 8.79 -11.09
CA LEU A 192 3.46 9.02 -10.26
C LEU A 192 3.60 7.97 -9.16
N CYS A 193 2.50 7.54 -8.55
CA CYS A 193 2.50 6.44 -7.57
C CYS A 193 2.87 5.09 -8.20
N ILE A 194 2.26 4.76 -9.34
CA ILE A 194 2.51 3.47 -10.03
C ILE A 194 3.99 3.34 -10.41
N ARG A 195 4.62 4.45 -10.81
CA ARG A 195 6.04 4.49 -11.17
C ARG A 195 7.01 4.25 -10.01
N THR A 196 6.57 4.30 -8.75
CA THR A 196 7.45 3.99 -7.61
C THR A 196 7.50 2.50 -7.29
N LYS A 197 6.63 1.68 -7.90
CA LYS A 197 6.66 0.22 -7.80
C LYS A 197 7.86 -0.33 -8.58
#